data_AF-A0A1H8PAL7-F1
#
_entry.id   AF-A0A1H8PAL7-F1
#
_cell.length_a   1.000
_cell.length_b   1.000
_cell.length_c   1.000
_cell.angle_alpha   90.00
_cell.angle_beta   90.00
_cell.angle_gamma   90.00
#
_symmetry.space_group_name_H-M   'P 1'
#
loop_
_entity.id
_entity.type
_entity.pdbx_description
1 polymer ?
#
loop_
_entity_poly.entity_id
_entity_poly.type
_entity_poly.pdbx_seq_one_letter_code
_entity_poly.pdbx_strand_id
1 'polypeptide(L)'
;MVYERGIALEPEVSRVSVGNQVTSDHQLARLLQIGIVLEEVVEARAYHHYQSLAEEDRHLDEELEGLLEHAAEESADHRKRLERVIDDLDAESIPFEDIETLVEAKYGKTKPEDFDGVLYDQLCNEETAYKFYDDLIDGIESSDAEFSVDREQLLTVLREIREEEAQGVEEVTKIMETRE
;
A
#
# COMPACT_ATOMS: atom_id res chain seq x y z
N MET A 1 54.91 13.27 -13.04
CA MET A 1 53.63 13.78 -13.59
C MET A 1 52.54 13.27 -12.70
N VAL A 2 51.96 14.18 -11.93
CA VAL A 2 50.95 13.93 -10.89
C VAL A 2 49.60 14.01 -11.58
N TYR A 3 48.77 12.99 -11.46
CA TYR A 3 47.35 13.08 -11.82
C TYR A 3 46.55 13.09 -10.53
N GLU A 4 46.16 14.28 -10.10
CA GLU A 4 45.07 14.49 -9.16
C GLU A 4 43.76 14.08 -9.86
N ARG A 5 43.04 13.10 -9.32
CA ARG A 5 41.61 12.92 -9.57
C ARG A 5 40.90 13.01 -8.24
N GLY A 6 40.19 14.12 -8.06
CA GLY A 6 39.19 14.29 -7.02
C GLY A 6 38.15 13.18 -7.15
N ILE A 7 37.99 12.43 -6.08
CA ILE A 7 36.81 11.60 -5.89
C ILE A 7 35.74 12.56 -5.38
N ALA A 8 34.83 12.91 -6.28
CA ALA A 8 33.59 13.57 -5.94
C ALA A 8 32.88 12.70 -4.90
N LEU A 9 32.51 13.33 -3.79
CA LEU A 9 31.55 12.79 -2.85
C LEU A 9 30.27 12.53 -3.65
N GLU A 10 29.94 11.26 -3.86
CA GLU A 10 28.62 10.90 -4.37
C GLU A 10 27.58 11.39 -3.36
N PRO A 11 26.51 12.09 -3.79
CA PRO A 11 25.47 12.49 -2.87
C PRO A 11 24.83 11.24 -2.32
N GLU A 12 24.83 11.14 -0.99
CA GLU A 12 24.03 10.24 -0.21
C GLU A 12 22.61 10.25 -0.79
N VAL A 13 22.24 9.15 -1.44
CA VAL A 13 20.87 8.95 -1.91
C VAL A 13 20.03 8.93 -0.65
N SER A 14 19.42 10.07 -0.34
CA SER A 14 18.38 10.18 0.66
C SER A 14 17.35 9.12 0.31
N ARG A 15 17.37 8.00 1.03
CA ARG A 15 16.18 7.20 1.24
C ARG A 15 15.20 8.16 1.86
N VAL A 16 14.32 8.73 1.06
CA VAL A 16 13.14 9.45 1.54
C VAL A 16 12.26 8.39 2.17
N SER A 17 12.60 8.01 3.40
CA SER A 17 11.70 7.35 4.32
C SER A 17 10.55 8.32 4.60
N VAL A 18 9.35 7.80 4.71
CA VAL A 18 8.17 8.56 5.16
C VAL A 18 8.32 8.93 6.66
N GLY A 19 9.45 8.61 7.31
CA GLY A 19 9.85 9.04 8.65
C GLY A 19 10.02 10.56 8.88
N ASN A 20 9.53 11.41 7.96
CA ASN A 20 9.22 12.78 8.34
C ASN A 20 7.92 12.75 9.15
N GLN A 21 8.05 12.97 10.47
CA GLN A 21 6.96 13.08 11.43
C GLN A 21 5.66 13.63 10.80
N VAL A 22 4.53 12.99 11.07
CA VAL A 22 3.23 13.48 10.61
C VAL A 22 2.86 14.70 11.46
N THR A 23 3.04 15.91 10.93
CA THR A 23 3.03 17.15 11.73
C THR A 23 1.71 17.93 11.72
N SER A 24 0.72 17.53 10.92
CA SER A 24 -0.55 18.24 10.78
C SER A 24 -1.68 17.38 10.21
N ASP A 25 -2.93 17.80 10.39
CA ASP A 25 -4.11 17.18 9.78
C ASP A 25 -4.04 17.15 8.26
N HIS A 26 -3.55 18.21 7.62
CA HIS A 26 -3.37 18.21 6.16
C HIS A 26 -2.37 17.13 5.69
N GLN A 27 -1.28 16.92 6.44
CA GLN A 27 -0.32 15.88 6.11
C GLN A 27 -0.89 14.49 6.37
N LEU A 28 -1.61 14.32 7.48
CA LEU A 28 -2.29 13.07 7.81
C LEU A 28 -3.35 12.72 6.75
N ALA A 29 -4.24 13.64 6.41
CA ALA A 29 -5.25 13.46 5.37
C ALA A 29 -4.62 13.05 4.04
N ARG A 30 -3.54 13.72 3.62
CA ARG A 30 -2.81 13.33 2.40
C ARG A 30 -2.28 11.90 2.46
N LEU A 31 -1.74 11.47 3.60
CA LEU A 31 -1.23 10.10 3.76
C LEU A 31 -2.38 9.09 3.74
N LEU A 32 -3.48 9.34 4.44
CA LEU A 32 -4.66 8.47 4.40
C LEU A 32 -5.24 8.37 2.98
N GLN A 33 -5.23 9.46 2.21
CA GLN A 33 -5.63 9.45 0.80
C GLN A 33 -4.69 8.61 -0.09
N ILE A 34 -3.38 8.62 0.19
CA ILE A 34 -2.44 7.70 -0.46
C ILE A 34 -2.79 6.25 -0.11
N GLY A 35 -3.13 5.97 1.16
CA GLY A 35 -3.65 4.66 1.58
C GLY A 35 -4.85 4.23 0.75
N ILE A 36 -5.87 5.10 0.62
CA ILE A 36 -7.06 4.83 -0.23
C ILE A 36 -6.68 4.44 -1.65
N VAL A 37 -5.72 5.13 -2.27
CA VAL A 37 -5.30 4.82 -3.64
C VAL A 37 -4.54 3.49 -3.71
N LEU A 38 -3.72 3.15 -2.72
CA LEU A 38 -3.08 1.84 -2.66
C LEU A 38 -4.12 0.72 -2.59
N GLU A 39 -5.13 0.86 -1.75
CA GLU A 39 -6.24 -0.09 -1.65
C GLU A 39 -7.07 -0.19 -2.93
N GLU A 40 -7.30 0.94 -3.60
CA GLU A 40 -8.01 0.95 -4.89
C GLU A 40 -7.21 0.20 -5.96
N VAL A 41 -5.88 0.34 -5.95
CA VAL A 41 -5.01 -0.43 -6.85
C VAL A 41 -5.06 -1.92 -6.53
N VAL A 42 -4.98 -2.32 -5.26
CA VAL A 42 -5.09 -3.74 -4.85
C VAL A 42 -6.42 -4.33 -5.35
N GLU A 43 -7.54 -3.68 -5.03
CA GLU A 43 -8.89 -4.12 -5.43
C GLU A 43 -9.02 -4.20 -6.97
N ALA A 44 -8.66 -3.13 -7.69
CA ALA A 44 -8.81 -3.10 -9.14
C ALA A 44 -7.96 -4.18 -9.83
N ARG A 45 -6.76 -4.46 -9.31
CA ARG A 45 -5.90 -5.52 -9.83
C ARG A 45 -6.43 -6.90 -9.48
N ALA A 46 -6.91 -7.12 -8.27
CA ALA A 46 -7.55 -8.37 -7.87
C ALA A 46 -8.76 -8.69 -8.75
N TYR A 47 -9.65 -7.71 -9.00
CA TYR A 47 -10.76 -7.88 -9.95
C TYR A 47 -10.29 -8.10 -11.38
N HIS A 48 -9.28 -7.37 -11.85
CA HIS A 48 -8.74 -7.57 -13.20
C HIS A 48 -8.18 -8.97 -13.37
N HIS A 49 -7.42 -9.46 -12.38
CA HIS A 49 -6.88 -10.82 -12.37
C HIS A 49 -8.02 -11.82 -12.36
N TYR A 50 -8.99 -11.69 -11.44
CA TYR A 50 -10.19 -12.53 -11.37
C TYR A 50 -10.94 -12.64 -12.71
N GLN A 51 -11.14 -11.51 -13.40
CA GLN A 51 -11.83 -11.48 -14.70
C GLN A 51 -10.98 -12.01 -15.86
N SER A 52 -9.65 -11.88 -15.76
CA SER A 52 -8.69 -12.29 -16.79
C SER A 52 -8.32 -13.77 -16.71
N LEU A 53 -8.68 -14.44 -15.61
CA LEU A 53 -8.69 -15.90 -15.49
C LEU A 53 -9.60 -16.48 -16.60
N ALA A 54 -9.01 -16.85 -17.74
CA ALA A 54 -9.75 -17.24 -18.93
C ALA A 54 -10.57 -18.52 -18.74
N GLU A 55 -11.62 -18.69 -19.54
CA GLU A 55 -12.50 -19.88 -19.56
C GLU A 55 -11.78 -21.23 -19.66
N GLU A 56 -10.62 -21.25 -20.30
CA GLU A 56 -9.79 -22.43 -20.54
C GLU A 56 -8.87 -22.74 -19.35
N ASP A 57 -8.60 -21.73 -18.52
CA ASP A 57 -7.84 -21.86 -17.29
C ASP A 57 -8.75 -21.98 -16.06
N ARG A 58 -10.08 -21.91 -16.13
CA ARG A 58 -11.05 -22.06 -15.00
C ARG A 58 -10.87 -23.30 -14.08
N HIS A 59 -9.93 -24.18 -14.38
CA HIS A 59 -9.34 -25.11 -13.39
C HIS A 59 -8.37 -24.43 -12.41
N LEU A 60 -8.20 -23.11 -12.54
CA LEU A 60 -7.56 -22.20 -11.63
C LEU A 60 -8.13 -22.44 -10.25
N ASP A 61 -7.19 -22.78 -9.39
CA ASP A 61 -7.35 -23.21 -8.03
C ASP A 61 -8.42 -22.40 -7.28
N GLU A 62 -9.41 -23.07 -6.70
CA GLU A 62 -10.43 -22.45 -5.83
C GLU A 62 -9.76 -21.60 -4.73
N GLU A 63 -8.53 -21.96 -4.34
CA GLU A 63 -7.69 -21.21 -3.41
C GLU A 63 -7.24 -19.84 -3.95
N LEU A 64 -6.89 -19.73 -5.23
CA LEU A 64 -6.53 -18.44 -5.83
C LEU A 64 -7.77 -17.58 -6.07
N GLU A 65 -8.87 -18.19 -6.50
CA GLU A 65 -10.13 -17.46 -6.68
C GLU A 65 -10.56 -16.82 -5.36
N GLY A 66 -10.55 -17.60 -4.27
CA GLY A 66 -10.86 -17.11 -2.93
C GLY A 66 -9.90 -16.03 -2.44
N LEU A 67 -8.60 -16.17 -2.70
CA LEU A 67 -7.59 -15.16 -2.36
C LEU A 67 -7.90 -13.81 -3.04
N LEU A 68 -8.15 -13.82 -4.35
CA LEU A 68 -8.38 -12.59 -5.12
C LEU A 68 -9.72 -11.92 -4.76
N GLU A 69 -10.77 -12.72 -4.52
CA GLU A 69 -12.05 -12.19 -4.03
C GLU A 69 -11.88 -11.56 -2.65
N HIS A 70 -11.20 -12.25 -1.72
CA HIS A 70 -10.97 -11.76 -0.38
C HIS A 70 -10.16 -10.45 -0.38
N ALA A 71 -9.06 -10.38 -1.12
CA ALA A 71 -8.25 -9.17 -1.22
C ALA A 71 -9.04 -7.97 -1.78
N ALA A 72 -9.89 -8.20 -2.78
CA ALA A 72 -10.74 -7.13 -3.33
C ALA A 72 -11.77 -6.61 -2.31
N GLU A 73 -12.43 -7.51 -1.57
CA GLU A 73 -13.39 -7.14 -0.53
C GLU A 73 -12.73 -6.42 0.65
N GLU A 74 -11.57 -6.93 1.09
CA GLU A 74 -10.80 -6.37 2.20
C GLU A 74 -10.31 -4.96 1.88
N SER A 75 -9.64 -4.75 0.73
CA SER A 75 -9.21 -3.42 0.31
C SER A 75 -10.37 -2.44 0.15
N ALA A 76 -11.53 -2.90 -0.33
CA ALA A 76 -12.72 -2.05 -0.38
C ALA A 76 -13.21 -1.62 1.01
N ASP A 77 -13.07 -2.48 2.02
CA ASP A 77 -13.40 -2.16 3.40
C ASP A 77 -12.34 -1.27 4.08
N HIS A 78 -11.05 -1.46 3.76
CA HIS A 78 -9.96 -0.57 4.16
C HIS A 78 -10.21 0.86 3.68
N ARG A 79 -10.55 1.06 2.40
CA ARG A 79 -10.90 2.40 1.87
C ARG A 79 -12.04 3.04 2.64
N LYS A 80 -13.14 2.31 2.88
CA LYS A 80 -14.27 2.86 3.65
C LYS A 80 -13.87 3.23 5.07
N ARG A 81 -12.96 2.48 5.70
CA ARG A 81 -12.43 2.82 7.03
C ARG A 81 -11.61 4.11 6.97
N LEU A 82 -10.71 4.24 5.99
CA LEU A 82 -9.89 5.44 5.80
C LEU A 82 -10.72 6.68 5.44
N GLU A 83 -11.72 6.54 4.56
CA GLU A 83 -12.66 7.62 4.19
C GLU A 83 -13.35 8.20 5.43
N ARG A 84 -13.83 7.33 6.34
CA ARG A 84 -14.45 7.79 7.60
C ARG A 84 -13.47 8.58 8.47
N VAL A 85 -12.21 8.16 8.54
CA VAL A 85 -11.18 8.90 9.30
C VAL A 85 -10.92 10.25 8.65
N ILE A 86 -10.86 10.33 7.33
CA ILE A 86 -10.64 11.57 6.58
C ILE A 86 -11.82 12.53 6.75
N ASP A 87 -13.06 12.04 6.72
CA ASP A 87 -14.26 12.86 6.92
C ASP A 87 -14.28 13.55 8.30
N ASP A 88 -13.62 12.96 9.29
CA ASP A 88 -13.49 13.52 10.64
C ASP A 88 -12.28 14.48 10.79
N LEU A 89 -11.37 14.57 9.80
CA LEU A 89 -10.24 15.50 9.81
C LEU A 89 -10.64 16.90 9.33
N ASP A 90 -10.13 17.93 10.00
CA ASP A 90 -10.24 19.33 9.54
C ASP A 90 -9.21 19.63 8.44
N ALA A 91 -9.36 18.98 7.28
CA ALA A 91 -8.44 19.11 6.15
C ALA A 91 -9.18 19.16 4.80
N GLU A 92 -8.70 20.03 3.89
CA GLU A 92 -9.16 20.03 2.50
C GLU A 92 -8.63 18.78 1.76
N SER A 93 -9.55 18.01 1.16
CA SER A 93 -9.23 16.88 0.28
C SER A 93 -8.57 17.35 -1.01
N ILE A 94 -7.51 16.67 -1.44
CA ILE A 94 -6.86 16.89 -2.73
C ILE A 94 -7.60 16.09 -3.83
N PRO A 95 -7.65 16.56 -5.08
CA PRO A 95 -8.18 15.80 -6.21
C PRO A 95 -7.43 14.48 -6.45
N PHE A 96 -8.17 13.44 -6.82
CA PHE A 96 -7.68 12.09 -7.06
C PHE A 96 -6.54 11.99 -8.10
N GLU A 97 -6.61 12.80 -9.17
CA GLU A 97 -5.64 12.82 -10.27
C GLU A 97 -4.20 13.17 -9.81
N ASP A 98 -4.06 13.96 -8.75
CA ASP A 98 -2.76 14.32 -8.18
C ASP A 98 -2.16 13.17 -7.33
N ILE A 99 -2.99 12.22 -6.88
CA ILE A 99 -2.57 11.12 -6.00
C ILE A 99 -2.11 9.90 -6.82
N GLU A 100 -2.78 9.57 -7.92
CA GLU A 100 -2.42 8.46 -8.82
C GLU A 100 -0.98 8.60 -9.34
N THR A 101 -0.59 9.81 -9.73
CA THR A 101 0.78 10.13 -10.18
C THR A 101 1.82 9.89 -9.08
N LEU A 102 1.49 10.17 -7.82
CA LEU A 102 2.38 9.95 -6.68
C LEU A 102 2.54 8.46 -6.37
N VAL A 103 1.48 7.68 -6.51
CA VAL A 103 1.48 6.23 -6.30
C VAL A 103 2.28 5.53 -7.39
N GLU A 104 2.08 5.85 -8.67
CA GLU A 104 2.90 5.27 -9.75
C GLU A 104 4.40 5.54 -9.55
N ALA A 105 4.77 6.77 -9.18
CA ALA A 105 6.16 7.15 -8.97
C ALA A 105 6.81 6.42 -7.77
N LYS A 106 6.03 6.10 -6.74
CA LYS A 106 6.49 5.46 -5.50
C LYS A 106 6.41 3.93 -5.55
N TYR A 107 5.38 3.37 -6.19
CA TYR A 107 4.95 1.98 -6.04
C TYR A 107 4.69 1.24 -7.37
N GLY A 108 4.63 1.91 -8.53
CA GLY A 108 4.17 1.33 -9.81
C GLY A 108 5.15 0.44 -10.59
N LYS A 109 6.02 -0.34 -9.94
CA LYS A 109 7.16 -1.01 -10.64
C LYS A 109 6.88 -2.39 -11.26
N THR A 110 5.69 -2.97 -11.13
CA THR A 110 5.44 -4.37 -11.55
C THR A 110 4.37 -4.47 -12.63
N LYS A 111 4.77 -4.92 -13.83
CA LYS A 111 3.86 -5.46 -14.86
C LYS A 111 4.01 -6.99 -14.89
N PRO A 112 2.96 -7.77 -14.62
CA PRO A 112 3.03 -9.23 -14.71
C PRO A 112 2.70 -9.72 -16.14
N GLU A 113 3.44 -10.73 -16.63
CA GLU A 113 3.19 -11.40 -17.93
C GLU A 113 2.96 -12.92 -17.81
N ASP A 114 2.82 -13.51 -16.61
CA ASP A 114 2.51 -14.94 -16.42
C ASP A 114 1.74 -15.20 -15.11
N PHE A 115 1.26 -16.43 -14.87
CA PHE A 115 0.49 -16.80 -13.65
C PHE A 115 1.27 -16.61 -12.34
N ASP A 116 2.57 -16.92 -12.34
CA ASP A 116 3.49 -16.53 -11.25
C ASP A 116 3.51 -15.01 -11.08
N GLY A 117 3.27 -14.28 -12.17
CA GLY A 117 3.04 -12.86 -12.15
C GLY A 117 1.77 -12.45 -11.42
N VAL A 118 0.68 -13.23 -11.36
CA VAL A 118 -0.53 -12.87 -10.59
C VAL A 118 -0.25 -12.97 -9.09
N LEU A 119 0.27 -14.09 -8.61
CA LEU A 119 0.61 -14.26 -7.19
C LEU A 119 1.73 -13.30 -6.77
N TYR A 120 2.77 -13.14 -7.59
CA TYR A 120 3.83 -12.18 -7.31
C TYR A 120 3.31 -10.75 -7.29
N ASP A 121 2.39 -10.43 -8.19
CA ASP A 121 1.77 -9.11 -8.23
C ASP A 121 0.91 -8.85 -7.00
N GLN A 122 0.08 -9.82 -6.61
CA GLN A 122 -0.71 -9.73 -5.39
C GLN A 122 0.21 -9.54 -4.18
N LEU A 123 1.23 -10.41 -4.02
CA LEU A 123 2.23 -10.30 -2.95
C LEU A 123 2.87 -8.90 -2.91
N CYS A 124 3.23 -8.36 -4.08
CA CYS A 124 3.84 -7.03 -4.17
C CYS A 124 2.87 -5.93 -3.73
N ASN A 125 1.58 -6.03 -4.04
CA ASN A 125 0.57 -5.05 -3.64
C ASN A 125 0.34 -5.11 -2.11
N GLU A 126 0.12 -6.31 -1.55
CA GLU A 126 -0.03 -6.54 -0.09
C GLU A 126 1.19 -6.03 0.69
N GLU A 127 2.41 -6.40 0.27
CA GLU A 127 3.64 -5.94 0.93
C GLU A 127 3.81 -4.41 0.88
N THR A 128 3.31 -3.79 -0.19
CA THR A 128 3.41 -2.35 -0.38
C THR A 128 2.45 -1.62 0.56
N ALA A 129 1.21 -2.07 0.65
CA ALA A 129 0.21 -1.54 1.56
C ALA A 129 0.64 -1.77 3.03
N TYR A 130 1.05 -3.00 3.39
CA TYR A 130 1.63 -3.30 4.70
C TYR A 130 2.74 -2.31 5.10
N LYS A 131 3.77 -2.14 4.25
CA LYS A 131 4.90 -1.25 4.55
C LYS A 131 4.45 0.20 4.66
N PHE A 132 3.49 0.62 3.84
CA PHE A 132 2.92 1.96 3.91
C PHE A 132 2.25 2.22 5.26
N TYR A 133 1.41 1.30 5.74
CA TYR A 133 0.75 1.47 7.03
C TYR A 133 1.72 1.37 8.20
N ASP A 134 2.71 0.49 8.16
CA ASP A 134 3.76 0.39 9.16
C ASP A 134 4.52 1.73 9.29
N ASP A 135 4.98 2.29 8.17
CA ASP A 135 5.65 3.60 8.12
C ASP A 135 4.73 4.75 8.61
N LEU A 136 3.44 4.71 8.27
CA LEU A 136 2.46 5.72 8.69
C LEU A 136 2.22 5.68 10.20
N ILE A 137 2.02 4.49 10.77
CA ILE A 137 1.85 4.27 12.20
C ILE A 137 3.08 4.80 12.95
N ASP A 138 4.28 4.41 12.53
CA ASP A 138 5.53 4.87 13.11
C ASP A 138 5.65 6.41 13.05
N GLY A 139 5.26 7.01 11.92
CA GLY A 139 5.25 8.46 11.71
C GLY A 139 4.27 9.23 12.61
N ILE A 140 3.13 8.63 12.94
CA ILE A 140 2.11 9.19 13.85
C ILE A 140 2.56 9.04 15.31
N GLU A 141 3.03 7.86 15.71
CA GLU A 141 3.50 7.58 17.06
C GLU A 141 4.70 8.46 17.45
N SER A 142 5.61 8.69 16.50
CA SER A 142 6.79 9.54 16.68
C SER A 142 6.48 11.04 16.62
N SER A 143 5.24 11.43 16.37
CA SER A 143 4.82 12.83 16.24
C SER A 143 4.25 13.40 17.54
N ASP A 144 4.64 14.63 17.86
CA ASP A 144 4.05 15.42 18.95
C ASP A 144 2.86 16.28 18.48
N ALA A 145 2.40 16.14 17.22
CA ALA A 145 1.32 16.95 16.67
C ALA A 145 -0.05 16.61 17.29
N GLU A 146 -0.86 17.64 17.51
CA GLU A 146 -2.27 17.45 17.84
C GLU A 146 -3.06 17.31 16.53
N PHE A 147 -3.80 16.20 16.41
CA PHE A 147 -4.71 15.96 15.29
C PHE A 147 -6.14 16.29 15.71
N SER A 148 -6.99 16.67 14.76
CA SER A 148 -8.43 16.89 15.02
C SER A 148 -9.18 15.59 15.37
N VAL A 149 -8.67 14.44 14.93
CA VAL A 149 -9.19 13.11 15.28
C VAL A 149 -8.56 12.53 16.54
N ASP A 150 -9.27 11.61 17.18
CA ASP A 150 -8.74 10.87 18.31
C ASP A 150 -7.58 9.95 17.89
N ARG A 151 -6.38 10.22 18.41
CA ARG A 151 -5.16 9.49 18.03
C ARG A 151 -5.23 8.00 18.35
N GLU A 152 -5.83 7.62 19.46
CA GLU A 152 -5.92 6.20 19.84
C GLU A 152 -6.82 5.44 18.87
N GLN A 153 -7.98 6.02 18.50
CA GLN A 153 -8.89 5.44 17.51
C GLN A 153 -8.25 5.37 16.12
N LEU A 154 -7.57 6.43 15.68
CA LEU A 154 -6.81 6.44 14.42
C LEU A 154 -5.79 5.29 14.38
N LEU A 155 -4.96 5.17 15.42
CA LEU A 155 -3.93 4.12 15.48
C LEU A 155 -4.54 2.72 15.58
N THR A 156 -5.70 2.56 16.24
CA THR A 156 -6.43 1.28 16.22
C THR A 156 -6.82 0.90 14.80
N VAL A 157 -7.46 1.81 14.05
CA VAL A 157 -7.89 1.54 12.66
C VAL A 157 -6.69 1.20 11.78
N LEU A 158 -5.61 1.99 11.84
CA LEU A 158 -4.42 1.75 11.02
C LEU A 158 -3.72 0.43 11.36
N ARG A 159 -3.67 0.04 12.65
CA ARG A 159 -3.06 -1.23 13.06
C ARG A 159 -3.90 -2.43 12.67
N GLU A 160 -5.23 -2.31 12.70
CA GLU A 160 -6.13 -3.34 12.18
C GLU A 160 -5.84 -3.58 10.71
N ILE A 161 -5.85 -2.51 9.90
CA ILE A 161 -5.54 -2.58 8.46
C ILE A 161 -4.14 -3.18 8.25
N ARG A 162 -3.10 -2.68 8.93
CA ARG A 162 -1.73 -3.22 8.79
C ARG A 162 -1.64 -4.71 9.13
N GLU A 163 -2.45 -5.20 10.06
CA GLU A 163 -2.47 -6.62 10.42
C GLU A 163 -3.22 -7.46 9.39
N GLU A 164 -4.32 -6.93 8.83
CA GLU A 164 -5.06 -7.51 7.70
C GLU A 164 -4.12 -7.66 6.48
N GLU A 165 -3.39 -6.60 6.09
CA GLU A 165 -2.38 -6.64 5.01
C GLU A 165 -1.25 -7.65 5.29
N ALA A 166 -0.82 -7.79 6.55
CA ALA A 166 0.20 -8.76 6.92
C ALA A 166 -0.30 -10.21 6.74
N GLN A 167 -1.58 -10.45 7.02
CA GLN A 167 -2.24 -11.73 6.77
C GLN A 167 -2.34 -11.99 5.27
N GLY A 168 -2.72 -10.98 4.47
CA GLY A 168 -2.70 -11.07 3.00
C GLY A 168 -1.34 -11.51 2.45
N VAL A 169 -0.24 -10.91 2.92
CA VAL A 169 1.14 -11.33 2.58
C VAL A 169 1.39 -12.80 2.93
N GLU A 170 0.99 -13.25 4.14
CA GLU A 170 1.18 -14.64 4.58
C GLU A 170 0.38 -15.62 3.72
N GLU A 171 -0.88 -15.29 3.40
CA GLU A 171 -1.75 -16.12 2.58
C GLU A 171 -1.20 -16.30 1.16
N VAL A 172 -0.80 -15.21 0.50
CA VAL A 172 -0.19 -15.27 -0.84
C VAL A 172 1.09 -16.11 -0.81
N THR A 173 1.96 -15.87 0.17
CA THR A 173 3.24 -16.59 0.32
C THR A 173 3.02 -18.08 0.48
N LYS A 174 2.05 -18.49 1.31
CA LYS A 174 1.73 -19.90 1.54
C LYS A 174 1.24 -20.60 0.27
N ILE A 175 0.44 -19.91 -0.55
CA ILE A 175 -0.02 -20.45 -1.84
C ILE A 175 1.18 -20.62 -2.79
N MET A 176 2.09 -19.65 -2.84
CA MET A 176 3.31 -19.74 -3.64
C MET A 176 4.19 -20.93 -3.21
N GLU A 177 4.44 -21.09 -1.91
CA GLU A 177 5.24 -22.21 -1.37
C GLU A 177 4.62 -23.59 -1.64
N THR A 178 3.29 -23.68 -1.66
CA THR A 178 2.58 -24.95 -1.90
C THR A 178 2.68 -25.39 -3.37
N ARG A 179 3.01 -24.46 -4.28
CA ARG A 179 3.08 -24.69 -5.72
C ARG A 179 4.49 -24.92 -6.26
N GLU A 180 5.54 -24.67 -5.46
CA GLU A 180 6.95 -25.03 -5.76
C GLU A 180 7.25 -26.53 -5.58
#